data_AF-A0A554ILW9-F1
#
_entry.id   AF-A0A554ILW9-F1
#
_cell.length_a   1.000
_cell.length_b   1.000
_cell.length_c   1.000
_cell.angle_alpha   90.00
_cell.angle_beta   90.00
_cell.angle_gamma   90.00
#
_symmetry.space_group_name_H-M   'P 1'
#
loop_
_entity.id
_entity.type
_entity.pdbx_description
1 polymer ?
#
loop_
_entity_poly.entity_id
_entity_poly.type
_entity_poly.pdbx_seq_one_letter_code
_entity_poly.pdbx_strand_id
1 'polypeptide(L)'
;MALWLQKREQEISTWKEGFLPFATLLLISTFLVAIQPDLGSFIVLSAITVTMFFVAGGNIFHVALGTSIASVLGLPLILQQDYVRNRFLAFLHPDDPAIAESIGFQIKQALIAVGSGGPFGVGYGKSIQKFGYLPEVQADMIFAAMAEELGFLRLMIILGMYGIFVWRGYHIARCAPDRFGFLVATGITTWIAFQALLNISVTLALFPLTGLTLPFLSYGGSSLMSVLMGTGILLNISMYSTEEAALARRSRRRGGVWQKLMT
;
A
#
# COMPACT_ATOMS: atom_id res chain seq x y z
N MET A 1 -13.06 -2.30 10.16
CA MET A 1 -11.97 -2.93 10.94
C MET A 1 -11.52 -2.08 12.13
N ALA A 2 -11.12 -0.82 11.96
CA ALA A 2 -10.61 0.03 13.06
C ALA A 2 -11.55 0.14 14.28
N LEU A 3 -12.84 0.41 14.06
CA LEU A 3 -13.84 0.48 15.16
C LEU A 3 -13.97 -0.83 15.94
N TRP A 4 -13.86 -1.97 15.26
CA TRP A 4 -13.97 -3.27 15.90
C TRP A 4 -12.73 -3.59 16.74
N LEU A 5 -11.53 -3.30 16.22
CA LEU A 5 -10.27 -3.46 16.93
C LEU A 5 -10.20 -2.54 18.17
N GLN A 6 -10.68 -1.29 18.06
CA GLN A 6 -10.75 -0.40 19.21
C GLN A 6 -11.66 -0.95 20.32
N LYS A 7 -12.80 -1.54 19.97
CA LYS A 7 -13.80 -1.99 20.95
C LYS A 7 -13.39 -3.28 21.69
N ARG A 8 -12.48 -4.08 21.13
CA ARG A 8 -12.05 -5.38 21.69
C ARG A 8 -10.57 -5.46 22.05
N GLU A 9 -9.94 -4.31 22.31
CA GLU A 9 -8.50 -4.18 22.57
C GLU A 9 -7.94 -5.14 23.64
N GLN A 10 -8.70 -5.42 24.69
CA GLN A 10 -8.25 -6.29 25.79
C GLN A 10 -8.27 -7.79 25.46
N GLU A 11 -8.96 -8.20 24.39
CA GLU A 11 -9.16 -9.60 24.02
C GLU A 11 -8.33 -10.02 22.77
N ILE A 12 -7.65 -9.08 22.12
CA ILE A 12 -6.99 -9.29 20.80
C ILE A 12 -5.84 -10.31 20.87
N SER A 13 -5.19 -10.47 22.03
CA SER A 13 -4.10 -11.44 22.20
C SER A 13 -4.57 -12.90 22.23
N THR A 14 -5.87 -13.15 22.40
CA THR A 14 -6.42 -14.49 22.63
C THR A 14 -6.90 -15.13 21.32
N TRP A 15 -6.58 -16.41 21.12
CA TRP A 15 -6.94 -17.22 19.93
C TRP A 15 -8.44 -17.14 19.56
N LYS A 16 -9.34 -17.21 20.55
CA LYS A 16 -10.79 -17.31 20.33
C LYS A 16 -11.49 -15.94 20.19
N GLU A 17 -11.00 -14.93 20.90
CA GLU A 17 -11.70 -13.64 21.01
C GLU A 17 -11.05 -12.54 20.15
N GLY A 18 -9.77 -12.69 19.81
CA GLY A 18 -9.04 -11.80 18.90
C GLY A 18 -8.95 -12.34 17.47
N PHE A 19 -8.31 -13.50 17.29
CA PHE A 19 -7.95 -14.01 15.96
C PHE A 19 -9.15 -14.49 15.14
N LEU A 20 -10.05 -15.28 15.73
CA LEU A 20 -11.23 -15.82 15.04
C LEU A 20 -12.15 -14.73 14.46
N PRO A 21 -12.61 -13.74 15.24
CA PRO A 21 -13.46 -12.68 14.70
C PRO A 21 -12.71 -11.68 13.80
N PHE A 22 -11.39 -11.57 13.93
CA PHE A 22 -10.57 -10.86 12.96
C PHE A 22 -10.48 -11.61 11.62
N ALA A 23 -10.27 -12.92 11.66
CA ALA A 23 -10.23 -13.77 10.48
C ALA A 23 -11.58 -13.79 9.75
N THR A 24 -12.71 -13.77 10.46
CA THR A 24 -14.03 -13.65 9.82
C THR A 24 -14.25 -12.28 9.18
N LEU A 25 -13.84 -11.19 9.82
CA LEU A 25 -13.90 -9.84 9.22
C LEU A 25 -13.01 -9.74 7.97
N LEU A 26 -11.82 -10.33 8.02
CA LEU A 26 -10.93 -10.45 6.87
C LEU A 26 -11.62 -11.25 5.78
N LEU A 27 -12.10 -12.46 6.08
CA LEU A 27 -12.78 -13.35 5.14
C LEU A 27 -13.94 -12.63 4.46
N ILE A 28 -14.82 -11.95 5.20
CA ILE A 28 -15.95 -11.20 4.64
C ILE A 28 -15.47 -10.10 3.71
N SER A 29 -14.43 -9.35 4.13
CA SER A 29 -13.89 -8.23 3.35
C SER A 29 -13.18 -8.71 2.06
N THR A 30 -12.51 -9.86 2.11
CA THR A 30 -11.77 -10.41 0.97
C THR A 30 -12.57 -11.37 0.11
N PHE A 31 -13.69 -11.92 0.60
CA PHE A 31 -14.53 -12.88 -0.13
C PHE A 31 -15.11 -12.25 -1.40
N LEU A 32 -15.57 -11.01 -1.31
CA LEU A 32 -16.10 -10.28 -2.46
C LEU A 32 -15.02 -10.03 -3.54
N VAL A 33 -13.78 -9.76 -3.09
CA VAL A 33 -12.63 -9.54 -3.99
C VAL A 33 -12.18 -10.85 -4.63
N ALA A 34 -12.24 -11.96 -3.88
CA ALA A 34 -11.90 -13.29 -4.39
C ALA A 34 -12.86 -13.75 -5.50
N ILE A 35 -14.12 -13.30 -5.48
CA ILE A 35 -15.09 -13.55 -6.56
C ILE A 35 -14.76 -12.73 -7.83
N GLN A 36 -14.09 -11.58 -7.70
CA GLN A 36 -13.71 -10.69 -8.81
C GLN A 36 -12.32 -11.00 -9.41
N PRO A 37 -11.78 -12.21 -9.17
CA PRO A 37 -10.35 -12.56 -9.15
C PRO A 37 -9.32 -11.41 -9.19
N ASP A 38 -9.45 -10.38 -8.33
CA ASP A 38 -8.51 -9.26 -8.31
C ASP A 38 -7.36 -9.48 -7.31
N LEU A 39 -6.22 -9.94 -7.82
CA LEU A 39 -5.03 -10.24 -7.01
C LEU A 39 -4.45 -9.01 -6.31
N GLY A 40 -4.42 -7.88 -7.01
CA GLY A 40 -3.79 -6.66 -6.50
C GLY A 40 -4.47 -6.17 -5.22
N SER A 41 -5.79 -5.96 -5.29
CA SER A 41 -6.57 -5.51 -4.14
C SER A 41 -6.58 -6.53 -3.02
N PHE A 42 -6.59 -7.83 -3.34
CA PHE A 42 -6.50 -8.89 -2.33
C PHE A 42 -5.20 -8.81 -1.51
N ILE A 43 -4.05 -8.66 -2.18
CA ILE A 43 -2.75 -8.56 -1.50
C ILE A 43 -2.67 -7.27 -0.67
N VAL A 44 -3.12 -6.15 -1.22
CA VAL A 44 -3.13 -4.86 -0.52
C VAL A 44 -4.03 -4.91 0.71
N LEU A 45 -5.25 -5.42 0.59
CA LEU A 45 -6.18 -5.57 1.73
C LEU A 45 -5.60 -6.50 2.79
N SER A 46 -4.97 -7.60 2.38
CA SER A 46 -4.30 -8.51 3.30
C SER A 46 -3.18 -7.80 4.07
N ALA A 47 -2.32 -7.04 3.37
CA ALA A 47 -1.23 -6.29 4.00
C ALA A 47 -1.73 -5.23 4.99
N ILE A 48 -2.78 -4.48 4.64
CA ILE A 48 -3.42 -3.50 5.54
C ILE A 48 -3.94 -4.20 6.79
N THR A 49 -4.68 -5.30 6.60
CA THR A 49 -5.34 -6.02 7.66
C THR A 49 -4.33 -6.61 8.64
N VAL A 50 -3.30 -7.29 8.12
CA VAL A 50 -2.15 -7.80 8.89
C VAL A 50 -1.48 -6.69 9.70
N THR A 51 -1.19 -5.56 9.05
CA THR A 51 -0.51 -4.44 9.70
C THR A 51 -1.36 -3.85 10.83
N MET A 52 -2.66 -3.66 10.61
CA MET A 52 -3.57 -3.15 11.64
C MET A 52 -3.70 -4.09 12.83
N PHE A 53 -3.75 -5.41 12.60
CA PHE A 53 -3.81 -6.39 13.70
C PHE A 53 -2.53 -6.43 14.51
N PHE A 54 -1.38 -6.40 13.83
CA PHE A 54 -0.08 -6.34 14.49
C PHE A 54 0.03 -5.08 15.36
N VAL A 55 -0.34 -3.94 14.80
CA VAL A 55 -0.29 -2.64 15.48
C VAL A 55 -1.32 -2.52 16.62
N ALA A 56 -2.42 -3.28 16.56
CA ALA A 56 -3.39 -3.40 17.63
C ALA A 56 -2.93 -4.30 18.80
N GLY A 57 -1.74 -4.92 18.71
CA GLY A 57 -1.20 -5.81 19.76
C GLY A 57 -1.49 -7.30 19.53
N GLY A 58 -1.94 -7.66 18.33
CA GLY A 58 -2.17 -9.05 17.95
C GLY A 58 -0.87 -9.86 17.84
N ASN A 59 -0.94 -11.14 18.19
CA ASN A 59 0.24 -12.02 18.17
C ASN A 59 0.63 -12.40 16.72
N ILE A 60 1.86 -12.04 16.31
CA ILE A 60 2.45 -12.32 14.99
C ILE A 60 2.29 -13.78 14.57
N PHE A 61 2.42 -14.74 15.49
CA PHE A 61 2.31 -16.15 15.15
C PHE A 61 0.95 -16.51 14.57
N HIS A 62 -0.13 -15.89 15.06
CA HIS A 62 -1.48 -16.16 14.56
C HIS A 62 -1.66 -15.58 13.17
N VAL A 63 -1.11 -14.40 12.94
CA VAL A 63 -1.12 -13.76 11.63
C VAL A 63 -0.33 -14.59 10.63
N ALA A 64 0.90 -14.96 10.97
CA ALA A 64 1.76 -15.78 10.12
C ALA A 64 1.10 -17.13 9.80
N LEU A 65 0.50 -17.79 10.79
CA LEU A 65 -0.24 -19.03 10.60
C LEU A 65 -1.48 -18.83 9.73
N GLY A 66 -2.29 -17.81 10.00
CA GLY A 66 -3.48 -17.48 9.23
C GLY A 66 -3.18 -17.15 7.78
N THR A 67 -2.16 -16.33 7.53
CA THR A 67 -1.66 -16.03 6.18
C THR A 67 -1.13 -17.29 5.51
N SER A 68 -0.38 -18.14 6.20
CA SER A 68 0.15 -19.39 5.65
C SER A 68 -0.97 -20.35 5.24
N ILE A 69 -1.98 -20.53 6.10
CA ILE A 69 -3.16 -21.37 5.80
C ILE A 69 -3.93 -20.79 4.61
N ALA A 70 -4.17 -19.48 4.60
CA ALA A 70 -4.86 -18.79 3.51
C ALA A 70 -4.08 -18.92 2.19
N SER A 71 -2.75 -18.84 2.21
CA SER A 71 -1.92 -19.07 1.03
C SER A 71 -1.99 -20.52 0.56
N VAL A 72 -1.88 -21.52 1.45
CA VAL A 72 -1.91 -22.93 1.09
C VAL A 72 -3.28 -23.36 0.52
N LEU A 73 -4.37 -22.87 1.11
CA LEU A 73 -5.72 -23.19 0.64
C LEU A 73 -6.18 -22.33 -0.53
N GLY A 74 -5.76 -21.06 -0.56
CA GLY A 74 -6.20 -20.07 -1.54
C GLY A 74 -5.40 -20.10 -2.85
N LEU A 75 -4.07 -20.29 -2.80
CA LEU A 75 -3.25 -20.29 -4.02
C LEU A 75 -3.71 -21.34 -5.05
N PRO A 76 -4.04 -22.60 -4.69
CA PRO A 76 -4.51 -23.57 -5.66
C PRO A 76 -5.82 -23.17 -6.32
N LEU A 77 -6.77 -22.61 -5.56
CA LEU A 77 -8.06 -22.15 -6.07
C LEU A 77 -7.92 -20.96 -7.01
N ILE A 78 -7.03 -20.03 -6.68
CA ILE A 78 -6.78 -18.84 -7.49
C ILE A 78 -6.03 -19.20 -8.78
N LEU A 79 -5.10 -20.17 -8.73
CA LEU A 79 -4.35 -20.66 -9.90
C LEU A 79 -5.19 -21.48 -10.88
N GLN A 80 -6.41 -21.90 -10.50
CA GLN A 80 -7.35 -22.50 -11.45
C GLN A 80 -7.89 -21.48 -12.46
N GLN A 81 -7.89 -20.19 -12.11
CA GLN A 81 -8.31 -19.14 -13.03
C GLN A 81 -7.20 -18.87 -14.04
N ASP A 82 -7.50 -19.07 -15.32
CA ASP A 82 -6.56 -18.90 -16.43
C ASP A 82 -5.88 -17.52 -16.40
N TYR A 83 -6.65 -16.48 -16.07
CA TYR A 83 -6.15 -15.11 -15.96
C TYR A 83 -5.01 -14.95 -14.94
N VAL A 84 -5.22 -15.45 -13.72
CA VAL A 84 -4.23 -15.36 -12.64
C VAL A 84 -3.04 -16.27 -12.95
N ARG A 85 -3.31 -17.48 -13.41
CA ARG A 85 -2.28 -18.43 -13.80
C ARG A 85 -1.36 -17.84 -14.85
N ASN A 86 -1.90 -17.19 -15.88
CA ASN A 86 -1.12 -16.59 -16.95
C ASN A 86 -0.23 -15.44 -16.45
N ARG A 87 -0.67 -14.66 -15.44
CA ARG A 87 0.15 -13.62 -14.81
C ARG A 87 1.31 -14.19 -13.98
N PHE A 88 1.07 -15.28 -13.25
CA PHE A 88 2.12 -15.98 -12.52
C PHE A 88 3.11 -16.68 -13.47
N LEU A 89 2.60 -17.34 -14.51
CA LEU A 89 3.44 -17.99 -15.53
C LEU A 89 4.26 -16.97 -16.32
N ALA A 90 3.69 -15.82 -16.70
CA ALA A 90 4.43 -14.74 -17.35
C ALA A 90 5.55 -14.17 -16.47
N PHE A 91 5.37 -14.17 -15.15
CA PHE A 91 6.40 -13.75 -14.21
C PHE A 91 7.54 -14.76 -14.10
N LEU A 92 7.22 -16.07 -14.01
CA LEU A 92 8.22 -17.14 -13.87
C LEU A 92 8.93 -17.48 -15.18
N HIS A 93 8.19 -17.50 -16.28
CA HIS A 93 8.66 -17.86 -17.62
C HIS A 93 8.22 -16.80 -18.63
N PRO A 94 8.77 -15.57 -18.58
CA PRO A 94 8.40 -14.48 -19.49
C PRO A 94 8.73 -14.76 -20.97
N ASP A 95 9.56 -15.77 -21.25
CA ASP A 95 9.94 -16.20 -22.60
C ASP A 95 9.06 -17.30 -23.20
N ASP A 96 8.05 -17.79 -22.46
CA ASP A 96 7.12 -18.80 -22.98
C ASP A 96 6.33 -18.23 -24.18
N PRO A 97 6.45 -18.83 -25.39
CA PRO A 97 5.79 -18.34 -26.60
C PRO A 97 4.27 -18.15 -26.45
N ALA A 98 3.62 -18.94 -25.60
CA ALA A 98 2.17 -18.89 -25.40
C ALA A 98 1.70 -17.62 -24.66
N ILE A 99 2.57 -16.95 -23.91
CA ILE A 99 2.24 -15.81 -23.03
C ILE A 99 3.14 -14.58 -23.32
N ALA A 100 4.25 -14.80 -24.04
CA ALA A 100 5.21 -13.78 -24.42
C ALA A 100 4.61 -12.68 -25.29
N GLU A 101 3.56 -12.93 -26.08
CA GLU A 101 2.95 -11.91 -26.96
C GLU A 101 2.03 -10.92 -26.23
N SER A 102 1.65 -11.18 -24.97
CA SER A 102 0.75 -10.32 -24.21
C SER A 102 1.38 -9.85 -22.90
N ILE A 103 1.19 -10.61 -21.84
CA ILE A 103 1.58 -10.27 -20.46
C ILE A 103 3.11 -10.28 -20.34
N GLY A 104 3.78 -11.27 -20.93
CA GLY A 104 5.25 -11.35 -20.94
C GLY A 104 5.89 -10.18 -21.69
N PHE A 105 5.27 -9.73 -22.79
CA PHE A 105 5.70 -8.55 -23.53
C PHE A 105 5.67 -7.30 -22.67
N GLN A 106 4.56 -7.06 -21.95
CA GLN A 106 4.40 -5.89 -21.08
C GLN A 106 5.50 -5.83 -20.00
N ILE A 107 5.81 -6.95 -19.34
CA ILE A 107 6.87 -7.03 -18.33
C ILE A 107 8.24 -6.73 -18.95
N LYS A 108 8.56 -7.36 -20.10
CA LYS A 108 9.84 -7.14 -20.79
C LYS A 108 10.02 -5.68 -21.20
N GLN A 109 8.99 -5.06 -21.77
CA GLN A 109 9.08 -3.66 -22.18
C GLN A 109 9.21 -2.72 -20.99
N ALA A 110 8.52 -2.99 -19.87
CA ALA A 110 8.71 -2.25 -18.64
C ALA A 110 10.17 -2.32 -18.16
N LEU A 111 10.79 -3.50 -18.20
CA LEU A 111 12.18 -3.70 -17.81
C LEU A 111 13.16 -2.98 -18.75
N ILE A 112 12.89 -3.02 -20.07
CA ILE A 112 13.68 -2.30 -21.08
C ILE A 112 13.60 -0.80 -20.86
N ALA A 113 12.40 -0.26 -20.59
CA ALA A 113 12.20 1.16 -20.30
C ALA A 113 12.97 1.61 -19.04
N VAL A 114 12.91 0.81 -17.97
CA VAL A 114 13.68 1.09 -16.75
C VAL A 114 15.19 1.05 -17.04
N GLY A 115 15.65 0.08 -17.83
CA GLY A 115 17.06 -0.07 -18.20
C GLY A 115 17.58 1.03 -19.14
N SER A 116 16.75 1.52 -20.07
CA SER A 116 17.15 2.53 -21.07
C SER A 116 17.26 3.95 -20.51
N GLY A 117 16.65 4.24 -19.35
CA GLY A 117 16.67 5.57 -18.75
C GLY A 117 18.04 6.06 -18.28
N GLY A 118 18.98 5.17 -17.96
CA GLY A 118 20.28 5.56 -17.42
C GLY A 118 20.19 6.46 -16.16
N PRO A 119 21.26 7.18 -15.79
CA PRO A 119 21.28 8.00 -14.58
C PRO A 119 20.41 9.27 -14.65
N PHE A 120 20.29 9.89 -15.84
CA PHE A 120 19.64 11.19 -16.05
C PHE A 120 18.42 11.18 -16.96
N GLY A 121 18.03 10.02 -17.50
CA GLY A 121 16.86 9.88 -18.36
C GLY A 121 17.17 10.25 -19.80
N VAL A 122 16.28 9.83 -20.70
CA VAL A 122 16.32 10.23 -22.12
C VAL A 122 15.71 11.62 -22.37
N GLY A 123 15.04 12.18 -21.36
CA GLY A 123 14.35 13.46 -21.40
C GLY A 123 12.83 13.32 -21.39
N TYR A 124 12.15 14.24 -20.72
CA TYR A 124 10.69 14.22 -20.57
C TYR A 124 9.98 14.22 -21.93
N GLY A 125 9.00 13.33 -22.10
CA GLY A 125 8.27 13.17 -23.35
C GLY A 125 9.07 12.56 -24.52
N LYS A 126 10.31 12.10 -24.28
CA LYS A 126 11.14 11.41 -25.28
C LYS A 126 11.21 9.89 -25.09
N SER A 127 10.36 9.32 -24.23
CA SER A 127 10.30 7.88 -24.02
C SER A 127 9.84 7.17 -25.29
N ILE A 128 10.62 6.21 -25.76
CA ILE A 128 10.27 5.41 -26.94
C ILE A 128 9.25 4.34 -26.53
N GLN A 129 9.42 3.77 -25.34
CA GLN A 129 8.60 2.67 -24.86
C GLN A 129 7.17 3.10 -24.51
N LYS A 130 6.99 4.32 -23.98
CA LYS A 130 5.68 4.92 -23.68
C LYS A 130 4.78 5.10 -24.91
N PHE A 131 5.35 5.46 -26.07
CA PHE A 131 4.55 5.79 -27.26
C PHE A 131 4.44 4.63 -28.26
N GLY A 132 5.29 3.60 -28.15
CA GLY A 132 5.34 2.51 -29.14
C GLY A 132 5.04 1.10 -28.63
N TYR A 133 5.31 0.78 -27.36
CA TYR A 133 5.50 -0.61 -26.96
C TYR A 133 4.96 -1.01 -25.57
N LEU A 134 4.74 -0.09 -24.64
CA LEU A 134 4.09 -0.43 -23.37
C LEU A 134 2.56 -0.39 -23.52
N PRO A 135 1.84 -1.51 -23.34
CA PRO A 135 0.42 -1.45 -23.07
C PRO A 135 0.16 -0.85 -21.68
N GLU A 136 -0.92 -0.09 -21.54
CA GLU A 136 -1.41 0.54 -20.29
C GLU A 136 -0.41 1.43 -19.51
N VAL A 137 0.51 2.12 -20.20
CA VAL A 137 1.49 3.07 -19.59
C VAL A 137 0.87 4.02 -18.58
N GLN A 138 -0.34 4.51 -18.89
CA GLN A 138 -0.97 5.54 -18.08
C GLN A 138 -1.46 5.00 -16.74
N ALA A 139 -1.81 3.71 -16.63
CA ALA A 139 -2.44 3.14 -15.44
C ALA A 139 -1.43 2.40 -14.55
N ASP A 140 -0.81 1.33 -15.02
CA ASP A 140 -0.01 0.43 -14.18
C ASP A 140 1.51 0.49 -14.45
N MET A 141 1.93 0.97 -15.64
CA MET A 141 3.34 1.04 -16.05
C MET A 141 3.94 2.46 -16.07
N ILE A 142 3.29 3.44 -15.43
CA ILE A 142 3.77 4.82 -15.45
C ILE A 142 5.17 4.95 -14.82
N PHE A 143 5.49 4.08 -13.84
CA PHE A 143 6.80 4.06 -13.20
C PHE A 143 7.92 3.68 -14.18
N ALA A 144 7.68 2.74 -15.10
CA ALA A 144 8.66 2.35 -16.12
C ALA A 144 8.92 3.50 -17.11
N ALA A 145 7.85 4.17 -17.56
CA ALA A 145 7.97 5.33 -18.42
C ALA A 145 8.70 6.49 -17.72
N MET A 146 8.41 6.74 -16.44
CA MET A 146 9.15 7.74 -15.66
C MET A 146 10.62 7.37 -15.47
N ALA A 147 10.94 6.09 -15.28
CA ALA A 147 12.32 5.62 -15.18
C ALA A 147 13.10 5.89 -16.48
N GLU A 148 12.49 5.65 -17.64
CA GLU A 148 13.08 5.98 -18.94
C GLU A 148 13.27 7.49 -19.12
N GLU A 149 12.22 8.29 -18.88
CA GLU A 149 12.23 9.74 -19.16
C GLU A 149 13.09 10.54 -18.17
N LEU A 150 12.97 10.24 -16.88
CA LEU A 150 13.57 11.02 -15.79
C LEU A 150 14.94 10.48 -15.38
N GLY A 151 15.19 9.20 -15.60
CA GLY A 151 16.40 8.50 -15.17
C GLY A 151 16.42 8.17 -13.68
N PHE A 152 17.39 7.33 -13.31
CA PHE A 152 17.55 6.81 -11.95
C PHE A 152 17.60 7.89 -10.88
N LEU A 153 18.36 8.97 -11.08
CA LEU A 153 18.62 9.95 -10.02
C LEU A 153 17.35 10.73 -9.63
N ARG A 154 16.52 11.09 -10.62
CA ARG A 154 15.26 11.80 -10.39
C ARG A 154 14.18 10.85 -9.88
N LEU A 155 14.20 9.60 -10.32
CA LEU A 155 13.33 8.54 -9.79
C LEU A 155 13.56 8.34 -8.28
N MET A 156 14.82 8.41 -7.82
CA MET A 156 15.14 8.34 -6.38
C MET A 156 14.53 9.50 -5.58
N ILE A 157 14.38 10.69 -6.18
CA ILE A 157 13.68 11.81 -5.51
C ILE A 157 12.20 11.47 -5.32
N ILE A 158 11.54 10.93 -6.35
CA ILE A 158 10.13 10.49 -6.26
C ILE A 158 9.98 9.40 -5.19
N LEU A 159 10.87 8.42 -5.18
CA LEU A 159 10.89 7.37 -4.17
C LEU A 159 11.10 7.94 -2.75
N GLY A 160 11.98 8.93 -2.62
CA GLY A 160 12.20 9.70 -1.40
C GLY A 160 10.93 10.44 -0.95
N MET A 161 10.14 11.00 -1.87
CA MET A 161 8.85 11.63 -1.55
C MET A 161 7.84 10.63 -1.00
N TYR A 162 7.74 9.42 -1.57
CA TYR A 162 6.94 8.35 -0.96
C TYR A 162 7.47 7.97 0.43
N GLY A 163 8.79 7.88 0.60
CA GLY A 163 9.40 7.64 1.91
C GLY A 163 9.01 8.70 2.95
N ILE A 164 9.07 9.98 2.57
CA ILE A 164 8.63 11.10 3.42
C ILE A 164 7.13 11.01 3.72
N PHE A 165 6.30 10.69 2.72
CA PHE A 165 4.86 10.52 2.89
C PHE A 165 4.56 9.42 3.92
N VAL A 166 5.18 8.25 3.78
CA VAL A 166 5.00 7.11 4.70
C VAL A 166 5.48 7.46 6.11
N TRP A 167 6.65 8.10 6.22
CA TRP A 167 7.18 8.55 7.50
C TRP A 167 6.23 9.54 8.19
N ARG A 168 5.72 10.53 7.45
CA ARG A 168 4.74 11.51 7.96
C ARG A 168 3.41 10.84 8.31
N GLY A 169 2.92 9.90 7.50
CA GLY A 169 1.68 9.17 7.77
C GLY A 169 1.74 8.39 9.08
N TYR A 170 2.82 7.64 9.31
CA TYR A 170 3.00 6.93 10.58
C TYR A 170 3.29 7.88 11.76
N HIS A 171 3.93 9.03 11.52
CA HIS A 171 4.05 10.06 12.54
C HIS A 171 2.67 10.61 12.95
N ILE A 172 1.78 10.91 12.00
CA ILE A 172 0.40 11.33 12.27
C ILE A 172 -0.33 10.25 13.07
N ALA A 173 -0.19 8.98 12.68
CA ALA A 173 -0.80 7.87 13.40
C ALA A 173 -0.35 7.87 14.87
N ARG A 174 0.96 7.92 15.14
CA ARG A 174 1.52 7.92 16.51
C ARG A 174 1.09 9.12 17.35
N CYS A 175 0.80 10.26 16.72
CA CYS A 175 0.32 11.45 17.40
C CYS A 175 -1.21 11.53 17.47
N ALA A 176 -1.95 10.55 16.95
CA ALA A 176 -3.40 10.58 16.95
C ALA A 176 -3.97 10.68 18.38
N PRO A 177 -5.01 11.51 18.59
CA PRO A 177 -5.59 11.77 19.90
C PRO A 177 -6.28 10.52 20.48
N ASP A 178 -6.83 9.68 19.59
CA ASP A 178 -7.58 8.49 19.95
C ASP A 178 -7.09 7.24 19.22
N ARG A 179 -7.40 6.07 19.80
CA ARG A 179 -6.97 4.76 19.29
C ARG A 179 -7.57 4.44 17.91
N PHE A 180 -8.77 4.94 17.61
CA PHE A 180 -9.37 4.77 16.30
C PHE A 180 -8.64 5.61 15.26
N GLY A 181 -8.34 6.88 15.55
CA GLY A 181 -7.47 7.74 14.73
C GLY A 181 -6.11 7.10 14.46
N PHE A 182 -5.48 6.51 15.47
CA PHE A 182 -4.23 5.75 15.32
C PHE A 182 -4.36 4.59 14.33
N LEU A 183 -5.39 3.75 14.47
CA LEU A 183 -5.63 2.58 13.61
C LEU A 183 -5.99 2.99 12.17
N VAL A 184 -6.85 4.01 12.00
CA VAL A 184 -7.23 4.53 10.68
C VAL A 184 -6.04 5.15 9.98
N ALA A 185 -5.27 6.00 10.65
CA ALA A 185 -4.08 6.62 10.07
C ALA A 185 -3.02 5.57 9.69
N THR A 186 -2.83 4.57 10.54
CA THR A 186 -1.95 3.42 10.24
C THR A 186 -2.45 2.66 9.01
N GLY A 187 -3.75 2.36 8.92
CA GLY A 187 -4.35 1.64 7.82
C GLY A 187 -4.22 2.37 6.48
N ILE A 188 -4.55 3.67 6.44
CA ILE A 188 -4.45 4.50 5.22
C ILE A 188 -2.98 4.64 4.78
N THR A 189 -2.07 4.91 5.72
CA THR A 189 -0.64 5.03 5.40
C THR A 189 -0.11 3.71 4.82
N THR A 190 -0.46 2.58 5.44
CA THR A 190 -0.05 1.25 5.00
C THR A 190 -0.63 0.93 3.63
N TRP A 191 -1.91 1.25 3.38
CA TRP A 191 -2.57 1.04 2.10
C TRP A 191 -1.80 1.71 0.97
N ILE A 192 -1.57 3.02 1.08
CA ILE A 192 -0.90 3.81 0.04
C ILE A 192 0.55 3.34 -0.13
N ALA A 193 1.25 3.03 0.97
CA ALA A 193 2.62 2.54 0.94
C ALA A 193 2.73 1.18 0.21
N PHE A 194 1.91 0.20 0.60
CA PHE A 194 1.94 -1.13 0.00
C PHE A 194 1.51 -1.12 -1.46
N GLN A 195 0.51 -0.32 -1.82
CA GLN A 195 0.09 -0.19 -3.21
C GLN A 195 1.21 0.40 -4.08
N ALA A 196 1.92 1.43 -3.58
CA ALA A 196 3.07 1.99 -4.28
C ALA A 196 4.24 0.99 -4.40
N LEU A 197 4.58 0.31 -3.31
CA LEU A 197 5.64 -0.70 -3.29
C LEU A 197 5.33 -1.87 -4.24
N LEU A 198 4.10 -2.37 -4.25
CA LEU A 198 3.70 -3.45 -5.16
C LEU A 198 3.75 -3.00 -6.62
N ASN A 199 3.23 -1.82 -6.95
CA ASN A 199 3.30 -1.30 -8.32
C ASN A 199 4.76 -1.21 -8.79
N ILE A 200 5.65 -0.61 -7.99
CA ILE A 200 7.09 -0.50 -8.31
C ILE A 200 7.73 -1.89 -8.44
N SER A 201 7.42 -2.82 -7.54
CA SER A 201 7.94 -4.20 -7.58
C SER A 201 7.53 -4.92 -8.86
N VAL A 202 6.29 -4.75 -9.30
CA VAL A 202 5.78 -5.32 -10.55
C VAL A 202 6.52 -4.72 -11.75
N THR A 203 6.72 -3.41 -11.79
CA THR A 203 7.45 -2.74 -12.87
C THR A 203 8.91 -3.21 -12.98
N LEU A 204 9.53 -3.54 -11.85
CA LEU A 204 10.89 -4.08 -11.78
C LEU A 204 10.96 -5.61 -11.99
N ALA A 205 9.85 -6.25 -12.37
CA ALA A 205 9.73 -7.70 -12.49
C ALA A 205 10.16 -8.47 -11.22
N LEU A 206 9.90 -7.91 -10.04
CA LEU A 206 10.10 -8.56 -8.74
C LEU A 206 8.83 -9.24 -8.23
N PHE A 207 7.67 -8.92 -8.83
CA PHE A 207 6.38 -9.46 -8.47
C PHE A 207 5.49 -9.66 -9.72
N PRO A 208 4.56 -10.64 -9.76
CA PRO A 208 3.66 -10.83 -10.89
C PRO A 208 2.74 -9.63 -11.12
N LEU A 209 2.34 -9.41 -12.38
CA LEU A 209 1.47 -8.31 -12.76
C LEU A 209 0.17 -8.29 -11.96
N THR A 210 -0.04 -7.22 -11.18
CA THR A 210 -1.23 -7.05 -10.35
C THR A 210 -2.27 -6.11 -10.97
N GLY A 211 -1.86 -5.19 -11.86
CA GLY A 211 -2.74 -4.19 -12.46
C GLY A 211 -3.13 -3.04 -11.51
N LEU A 212 -2.38 -2.88 -10.41
CA LEU A 212 -2.60 -1.77 -9.48
C LEU A 212 -2.02 -0.47 -10.01
N THR A 213 -2.74 0.63 -9.84
CA THR A 213 -2.25 1.97 -10.14
C THR A 213 -1.23 2.44 -9.09
N LEU A 214 -0.26 3.24 -9.53
CA LEU A 214 0.67 3.95 -8.65
C LEU A 214 -0.05 5.13 -7.97
N PRO A 215 -0.20 5.14 -6.63
CA PRO A 215 -0.94 6.20 -5.94
C PRO A 215 -0.39 7.59 -6.26
N PHE A 216 -1.26 8.60 -6.47
CA PHE A 216 -0.92 9.99 -6.85
C PHE A 216 -0.37 10.24 -8.26
N LEU A 217 0.33 9.27 -8.87
CA LEU A 217 1.02 9.47 -10.14
C LEU A 217 0.29 8.85 -11.33
N SER A 218 -0.25 7.65 -11.18
CA SER A 218 -0.96 6.96 -12.26
C SER A 218 -2.26 7.64 -12.66
N TYR A 219 -2.58 7.52 -13.95
CA TYR A 219 -3.85 7.92 -14.51
C TYR A 219 -4.92 6.89 -14.14
N GLY A 220 -5.76 7.25 -13.18
CA GLY A 220 -6.93 6.46 -12.78
C GLY A 220 -7.84 7.32 -11.91
N GLY A 221 -8.85 7.95 -12.50
CA GLY A 221 -9.68 8.96 -11.83
C GLY A 221 -10.23 8.50 -10.48
N SER A 222 -10.83 7.32 -10.44
CA SER A 222 -11.39 6.74 -9.20
C SER A 222 -10.31 6.42 -8.15
N SER A 223 -9.16 5.91 -8.59
CA SER A 223 -8.04 5.60 -7.71
C SER A 223 -7.44 6.87 -7.11
N LEU A 224 -7.21 7.89 -7.95
CA LEU A 224 -6.69 9.17 -7.51
C LEU A 224 -7.64 9.85 -6.53
N MET A 225 -8.95 9.89 -6.81
CA MET A 225 -9.95 10.41 -5.86
C MET A 225 -9.92 9.65 -4.53
N SER A 226 -9.82 8.33 -4.56
CA SER A 226 -9.79 7.51 -3.34
C SER A 226 -8.54 7.79 -2.49
N VAL A 227 -7.37 7.90 -3.13
CA VAL A 227 -6.10 8.22 -2.47
C VAL A 227 -6.12 9.64 -1.89
N LEU A 228 -6.70 10.61 -2.61
CA LEU A 228 -6.87 11.98 -2.13
C LEU A 228 -7.84 12.06 -0.94
N MET A 229 -8.95 11.31 -0.98
CA MET A 229 -9.88 11.21 0.15
C MET A 229 -9.19 10.60 1.37
N GLY A 230 -8.46 9.50 1.21
CA GLY A 230 -7.68 8.89 2.29
C GLY A 230 -6.65 9.85 2.88
N THR A 231 -5.95 10.60 2.03
CA THR A 231 -5.00 11.63 2.47
C THR A 231 -5.72 12.78 3.21
N GLY A 232 -6.91 13.18 2.77
CA GLY A 232 -7.75 14.15 3.48
C GLY A 232 -8.12 13.70 4.90
N ILE A 233 -8.44 12.42 5.08
CA ILE A 233 -8.69 11.84 6.41
C ILE A 233 -7.42 11.89 7.28
N LEU A 234 -6.25 11.54 6.73
CA LEU A 234 -4.98 11.65 7.45
C LEU A 234 -4.70 13.09 7.92
N LEU A 235 -4.94 14.08 7.05
CA LEU A 235 -4.77 15.49 7.39
C LEU A 235 -5.75 15.96 8.47
N ASN A 236 -7.00 15.47 8.44
CA ASN A 236 -7.98 15.75 9.48
C ASN A 236 -7.53 15.21 10.85
N ILE A 237 -7.04 13.97 10.92
CA ILE A 237 -6.48 13.38 12.15
C ILE A 237 -5.27 14.21 12.64
N SER A 238 -4.39 14.63 11.71
CA SER A 238 -3.24 15.47 12.02
C SER A 238 -3.63 16.81 12.64
N MET A 239 -4.74 17.40 12.22
CA MET A 239 -5.21 18.68 12.75
C MET A 239 -5.53 18.57 14.25
N TYR A 240 -6.32 17.56 14.63
CA TYR A 240 -6.71 17.33 16.03
C TYR A 240 -5.51 16.98 16.91
N SER A 241 -4.54 16.21 16.40
CA SER A 241 -3.30 15.93 17.16
C SER A 241 -2.50 17.20 17.53
N THR A 242 -2.53 18.20 16.65
CA THR A 242 -1.83 19.47 16.86
C THR A 242 -2.55 20.35 17.88
N GLU A 243 -3.89 20.31 17.86
CA GLU A 243 -4.74 21.06 18.79
C GLU A 243 -4.58 20.57 20.23
N GLU A 244 -4.61 19.25 20.46
CA GLU A 244 -4.35 18.67 21.79
C GLU A 244 -2.95 19.01 22.29
N ALA A 245 -1.93 18.90 21.43
CA ALA A 245 -0.56 19.27 21.79
C ALA A 245 -0.44 20.77 22.15
N ALA A 246 -1.18 21.65 21.46
CA ALA A 246 -1.22 23.08 21.76
C ALA A 246 -1.94 23.37 23.10
N LEU A 247 -3.04 22.69 23.39
CA LEU A 247 -3.76 22.78 24.67
C LEU A 247 -2.89 22.32 25.84
N ALA A 248 -2.20 21.19 25.70
CA ALA A 248 -1.29 20.65 26.71
C ALA A 248 -0.10 21.59 27.01
N ARG A 249 0.42 22.30 25.99
CA ARG A 249 1.45 23.34 26.18
C ARG A 249 0.91 24.55 26.94
N ARG A 250 -0.32 24.99 26.66
CA ARG A 250 -0.96 26.12 27.36
C ARG A 250 -1.24 25.80 28.84
N SER A 251 -1.69 24.59 29.17
CA SER A 251 -1.96 24.18 30.55
C SER A 251 -0.68 24.14 31.39
N ARG A 252 0.42 23.55 30.86
CA ARG A 252 1.73 23.56 31.53
C ARG A 252 2.26 24.97 31.78
N ARG A 253 2.09 25.88 30.81
CA ARG A 253 2.52 27.28 30.95
C ARG A 253 1.73 28.02 32.03
N ARG A 254 0.43 27.77 32.15
CA ARG A 254 -0.38 28.32 33.25
C ARG A 254 0.02 27.72 34.60
N GLY A 255 0.16 26.39 34.71
CA GLY A 255 0.57 25.72 35.95
C GLY A 255 1.90 26.24 36.51
N GLY A 256 2.91 26.45 35.65
CA GLY A 256 4.19 27.02 36.08
C GLY A 256 4.16 28.49 36.48
N VAL A 257 3.18 29.27 35.99
CA VAL A 257 2.98 30.67 36.42
C VAL A 257 2.36 30.74 37.82
N TRP A 258 1.39 29.89 38.12
CA TRP A 258 0.81 29.81 39.47
C TRP A 258 1.83 29.33 40.51
N GLN A 259 2.71 28.40 40.15
CA GLN A 259 3.77 27.93 41.04
C GLN A 259 4.82 29.01 41.34
N LYS A 260 5.11 29.91 40.39
CA LYS A 260 5.99 31.08 40.58
C LYS A 260 5.34 32.22 41.35
N LEU A 261 4.00 32.28 41.42
CA LEU A 261 3.27 33.30 42.18
C LEU A 261 3.03 32.90 43.65
N MET A 262 3.25 31.63 44.01
CA MET A 262 3.10 31.11 45.37
C MET A 262 4.43 30.94 46.14
N THR A 263 5.55 31.30 45.52
CA THR A 263 6.90 31.32 46.13
C THR A 263 7.41 32.74 46.22
#